data_AF-A0A7S0YP68-F1
#
_entry.id   AF-A0A7S0YP68-F1
#
_cell.length_a   1.000
_cell.length_b   1.000
_cell.length_c   1.000
_cell.angle_alpha   90.00
_cell.angle_beta   90.00
_cell.angle_gamma   90.00
#
_symmetry.space_group_name_H-M   'P 1'
#
loop_
_entity.id
_entity.type
_entity.pdbx_description
1 polymer ?
#
loop_
_entity_poly.entity_id
_entity_poly.type
_entity_poly.pdbx_seq_one_letter_code
_entity_poly.pdbx_strand_id
1 'polypeptide(L)'
;GGGGGGGMNGTSGNAFFEGEPPLTLTDRQVIDLIEAVLARAMGKPTPQVKEYALTAAAKLAARLPGRAAQLKALLARHVISSQLEVQTRACEFLQICRKEELTLQILERMPALDELEYAQNALGHTVGGG
;
A
#
# COMPACT_ATOMS: atom_id res chain seq x y z
N GLY A 1 -3.23 38.97 25.60
CA GLY A 1 -3.59 37.52 25.58
C GLY A 1 -4.01 37.22 24.17
N GLY A 2 -3.38 36.30 23.45
CA GLY A 2 -3.21 34.88 23.79
C GLY A 2 -4.44 34.16 23.25
N GLY A 3 -4.41 33.58 22.05
CA GLY A 3 -3.88 32.23 21.75
C GLY A 3 -5.10 31.29 21.61
N GLY A 4 -5.22 30.37 20.66
CA GLY A 4 -4.26 29.85 19.70
C GLY A 4 -4.97 29.05 18.60
N GLY A 5 -4.20 28.70 17.58
CA GLY A 5 -4.66 27.92 16.43
C GLY A 5 -4.97 26.46 16.79
N GLY A 6 -6.09 25.97 16.29
CA GLY A 6 -6.40 24.54 16.24
C GLY A 6 -5.78 23.93 14.99
N GLY A 7 -4.56 23.43 15.11
CA GLY A 7 -3.98 22.55 14.09
C GLY A 7 -4.73 21.21 14.12
N MET A 8 -5.30 20.81 12.97
CA MET A 8 -5.79 19.46 12.76
C MET A 8 -4.63 18.48 12.89
N ASN A 9 -4.55 17.83 14.05
CA ASN A 9 -3.59 16.77 14.30
C ASN A 9 -4.04 15.54 13.50
N GLY A 10 -3.19 15.07 12.58
CA GLY A 10 -3.44 13.90 11.78
C GLY A 10 -3.75 12.70 12.66
N THR A 11 -4.97 12.18 12.52
CA THR A 11 -5.49 11.01 13.22
C THR A 11 -4.48 9.87 13.13
N SER A 12 -3.81 9.62 14.25
CA SER A 12 -2.95 8.46 14.46
C SER A 12 -3.83 7.22 14.29
N GLY A 13 -3.41 6.28 13.45
CA GLY A 13 -4.19 5.09 13.06
C GLY A 13 -4.39 4.05 14.17
N ASN A 14 -4.91 4.47 15.32
CA ASN A 14 -5.29 3.61 16.43
C ASN A 14 -6.79 3.82 16.72
N ALA A 15 -7.65 3.39 15.80
CA ALA A 15 -9.07 3.19 16.12
C ALA A 15 -9.21 1.81 16.80
N PHE A 16 -8.72 1.70 18.04
CA PHE A 16 -9.08 0.59 18.93
C PHE A 16 -10.33 0.98 19.71
N PHE A 17 -11.22 0.02 19.98
CA PHE A 17 -12.36 0.25 20.85
C PHE A 17 -11.87 0.70 22.24
N GLU A 18 -12.56 1.66 22.83
CA GLU A 18 -12.22 2.22 24.13
C GLU A 18 -12.24 1.09 25.19
N GLY A 19 -11.07 0.70 25.69
CA GLY A 19 -10.89 -0.35 26.71
C GLY A 19 -10.21 -1.64 26.24
N GLU A 20 -9.92 -1.82 24.94
CA GLU A 20 -9.16 -2.99 24.48
C GLU A 20 -7.63 -2.81 24.64
N PRO A 21 -6.90 -3.86 25.04
CA PRO A 21 -5.45 -3.79 25.10
C PRO A 21 -4.86 -3.59 23.69
N PRO A 22 -3.78 -2.79 23.53
CA PRO A 22 -3.16 -2.56 22.23
C PRO A 22 -2.74 -3.88 21.58
N LEU A 23 -3.19 -4.12 20.34
CA LEU A 23 -2.74 -5.27 19.57
C LEU A 23 -1.26 -5.13 19.26
N THR A 24 -0.46 -6.04 19.79
CA THR A 24 0.97 -6.13 19.47
C THR A 24 1.16 -6.91 18.17
N LEU A 25 1.57 -6.22 17.11
CA LEU A 25 1.84 -6.83 15.81
C LEU A 25 3.35 -6.89 15.55
N THR A 26 3.80 -8.04 15.08
CA THR A 26 5.18 -8.23 14.60
C THR A 26 5.25 -8.05 13.08
N ASP A 27 6.40 -7.56 12.58
CA ASP A 27 6.65 -7.48 11.13
C ASP A 27 6.38 -8.80 10.40
N ARG A 28 6.73 -9.92 11.06
CA ARG A 28 6.53 -11.26 10.51
C ARG A 28 5.04 -11.55 10.28
N GLN A 29 4.18 -11.27 11.26
CA GLN A 29 2.73 -11.49 11.12
C GLN A 29 2.14 -10.66 9.97
N VAL A 30 2.64 -9.44 9.76
CA VAL A 30 2.21 -8.60 8.63
C VAL A 30 2.61 -9.22 7.29
N ILE A 31 3.85 -9.70 7.17
CA ILE A 31 4.34 -10.33 5.94
C ILE A 31 3.59 -11.64 5.66
N ASP A 32 3.41 -12.48 6.70
CA ASP A 32 2.70 -13.75 6.60
C ASP A 32 1.24 -13.51 6.15
N LEU A 33 0.59 -12.43 6.59
CA LEU A 33 -0.74 -12.05 6.12
C LEU A 33 -0.75 -11.69 4.63
N ILE A 34 0.20 -10.88 4.16
CA ILE A 34 0.29 -10.52 2.73
C ILE A 34 0.54 -11.77 1.88
N GLU A 35 1.41 -12.66 2.35
CA GLU A 35 1.66 -13.93 1.68
C GLU A 35 0.40 -14.80 1.64
N ALA A 36 -0.35 -14.90 2.74
CA ALA A 36 -1.61 -15.63 2.79
C ALA A 36 -2.67 -15.05 1.84
N VAL A 37 -2.74 -13.71 1.70
CA VAL A 37 -3.62 -13.05 0.73
C VAL A 37 -3.23 -13.41 -0.70
N LEU A 38 -1.94 -13.44 -1.02
CA LEU A 38 -1.45 -13.79 -2.36
C LEU A 38 -1.58 -15.29 -2.67
N ALA A 39 -1.46 -16.15 -1.66
CA ALA A 39 -1.51 -17.61 -1.77
C ALA A 39 -2.92 -18.21 -1.67
N ARG A 40 -3.91 -17.42 -1.24
CA ARG A 40 -5.22 -17.91 -0.78
C ARG A 40 -5.86 -18.92 -1.75
N ALA A 41 -6.07 -20.14 -1.24
CA ALA A 41 -6.59 -21.29 -1.99
C ALA A 41 -8.13 -21.32 -2.09
N MET A 42 -8.85 -20.64 -1.18
CA MET A 42 -10.31 -20.54 -1.20
C MET A 42 -10.76 -19.30 -1.97
N GLY A 43 -11.08 -19.51 -3.25
CA GLY A 43 -11.38 -18.43 -4.20
C GLY A 43 -10.11 -17.69 -4.59
N LYS A 44 -9.69 -17.81 -5.85
CA LYS A 44 -8.51 -17.08 -6.35
C LYS A 44 -8.70 -15.59 -6.04
N PRO A 45 -7.75 -14.92 -5.34
CA PRO A 45 -7.86 -13.49 -5.12
C PRO A 45 -7.98 -12.79 -6.49
N THR A 46 -8.85 -11.79 -6.55
CA THR A 46 -9.02 -11.02 -7.78
C THR A 46 -7.70 -10.38 -8.18
N PRO A 47 -7.46 -10.12 -9.48
CA PRO A 47 -6.26 -9.43 -9.95
C PRO A 47 -5.94 -8.17 -9.14
N GLN A 48 -6.97 -7.38 -8.84
CA GLN A 48 -6.87 -6.13 -8.10
C GLN A 48 -6.34 -6.33 -6.67
N VAL A 49 -6.80 -7.38 -5.97
CA VAL A 49 -6.30 -7.69 -4.62
C VAL A 49 -4.82 -8.06 -4.64
N LYS A 50 -4.39 -8.83 -5.66
CA LYS A 50 -2.96 -9.16 -5.82
C LYS A 50 -2.13 -7.91 -6.09
N GLU A 51 -2.61 -7.05 -6.97
CA GLU A 51 -1.99 -5.77 -7.28
C GLU A 51 -1.81 -4.90 -6.03
N TYR A 52 -2.84 -4.78 -5.17
CA TYR A 52 -2.73 -4.06 -3.90
C TYR A 52 -1.74 -4.73 -2.95
N ALA A 53 -1.77 -6.06 -2.84
CA ALA A 53 -0.84 -6.80 -1.99
C ALA A 53 0.62 -6.63 -2.44
N LEU A 54 0.88 -6.62 -3.75
CA LEU A 54 2.22 -6.33 -4.31
C LEU A 54 2.65 -4.88 -4.01
N THR A 55 1.75 -3.91 -4.13
CA THR A 55 2.04 -2.51 -3.76
C THR A 55 2.36 -2.38 -2.28
N ALA A 56 1.61 -3.06 -1.42
CA ALA A 56 1.88 -3.10 0.01
C ALA A 56 3.25 -3.75 0.30
N ALA A 57 3.57 -4.87 -0.35
CA ALA A 57 4.86 -5.54 -0.20
C ALA A 57 6.04 -4.65 -0.60
N ALA A 58 5.94 -3.92 -1.71
CA ALA A 58 6.96 -2.96 -2.13
C ALA A 58 7.13 -1.81 -1.12
N LYS A 59 6.02 -1.22 -0.66
CA LYS A 59 6.03 -0.16 0.36
C LYS A 59 6.65 -0.61 1.67
N LEU A 60 6.37 -1.85 2.11
CA LEU A 60 6.95 -2.43 3.32
C LEU A 60 8.43 -2.78 3.13
N ALA A 61 8.85 -3.21 1.94
CA ALA A 61 10.26 -3.50 1.68
C ALA A 61 11.15 -2.26 1.89
N ALA A 62 10.61 -1.08 1.59
CA ALA A 62 11.26 0.20 1.86
C ALA A 62 11.25 0.59 3.36
N ARG A 63 10.18 0.24 4.09
CA ARG A 63 9.94 0.66 5.48
C ARG A 63 10.55 -0.31 6.52
N LEU A 64 10.73 -1.57 6.14
CA LEU A 64 11.22 -2.65 7.00
C LEU A 64 12.53 -3.22 6.43
N PRO A 65 13.67 -2.52 6.57
CA PRO A 65 14.93 -2.94 5.94
C PRO A 65 15.38 -4.35 6.38
N GLY A 66 15.14 -4.73 7.64
CA GLY A 66 15.43 -6.08 8.15
C GLY A 66 14.58 -7.21 7.54
N ARG A 67 13.52 -6.87 6.79
CA ARG A 67 12.62 -7.81 6.11
C ARG A 67 12.56 -7.60 4.60
N ALA A 68 13.31 -6.64 4.07
CA ALA A 68 13.27 -6.27 2.67
C ALA A 68 13.57 -7.46 1.73
N ALA A 69 14.52 -8.32 2.09
CA ALA A 69 14.84 -9.51 1.29
C ALA A 69 13.65 -10.48 1.14
N GLN A 70 12.90 -10.71 2.23
CA GLN A 70 11.71 -11.57 2.23
C GLN A 70 10.61 -10.97 1.35
N LEU A 71 10.38 -9.66 1.45
CA LEU A 71 9.38 -8.96 0.64
C LEU A 71 9.78 -8.89 -0.84
N LYS A 72 11.07 -8.69 -1.17
CA LYS A 72 11.58 -8.79 -2.54
C LYS A 72 11.41 -10.21 -3.10
N ALA A 73 11.63 -11.25 -2.31
CA ALA A 73 11.38 -12.64 -2.72
C ALA A 73 9.89 -12.90 -3.02
N LEU A 74 8.98 -12.32 -2.24
CA LEU A 74 7.55 -12.39 -2.47
C LEU A 74 7.14 -11.71 -3.80
N LEU A 75 7.71 -10.55 -4.12
CA LEU A 75 7.53 -9.89 -5.43
C LEU A 75 8.06 -10.77 -6.58
N ALA A 76 9.25 -11.37 -6.40
CA ALA A 76 9.89 -12.21 -7.42
C ALA A 76 9.06 -13.41 -7.88
N ARG A 77 8.22 -13.97 -7.02
CA ARG A 77 7.28 -15.04 -7.38
C ARG A 77 6.22 -14.62 -8.41
N HIS A 78 5.95 -13.32 -8.53
CA HIS A 78 4.86 -12.79 -9.34
C HIS A 78 5.33 -12.22 -10.69
N VAL A 79 6.64 -12.19 -10.97
CA VAL A 79 7.19 -11.74 -12.27
C VAL A 79 6.88 -12.68 -13.43
N ILE A 80 6.41 -13.90 -13.13
CA ILE A 80 5.94 -14.89 -14.11
C ILE A 80 4.43 -15.10 -14.04
N SER A 81 3.71 -14.16 -13.42
CA SER A 81 2.24 -14.21 -13.33
C SER A 81 1.61 -14.26 -14.72
N SER A 82 0.57 -15.09 -14.89
CA SER A 82 -0.23 -15.13 -16.12
C SER A 82 -1.13 -13.90 -16.31
N GLN A 83 -1.25 -13.05 -15.28
CA GLN A 83 -2.00 -11.80 -15.32
C GLN A 83 -1.02 -10.66 -15.59
N LEU A 84 -1.19 -9.99 -16.72
CA LEU A 84 -0.25 -8.98 -17.22
C LEU A 84 0.01 -7.86 -16.21
N GLU A 85 -1.04 -7.24 -15.66
CA GLU A 85 -0.90 -6.14 -14.70
C GLU A 85 -0.15 -6.56 -13.42
N VAL A 86 -0.44 -7.76 -12.92
CA VAL A 86 0.26 -8.32 -11.75
C VAL A 86 1.74 -8.56 -12.07
N GLN A 87 2.03 -9.07 -13.26
CA GLN A 87 3.40 -9.30 -13.72
C GLN A 87 4.17 -8.00 -13.87
N THR A 88 3.64 -7.03 -14.61
CA THR A 88 4.25 -5.72 -14.86
C THR A 88 4.57 -5.05 -13.53
N ARG A 89 3.61 -5.00 -12.62
CA ARG A 89 3.77 -4.41 -11.29
C ARG A 89 4.86 -5.11 -10.46
N ALA A 90 4.92 -6.45 -10.48
CA ALA A 90 5.97 -7.19 -9.78
C ALA A 90 7.36 -6.88 -10.34
N CYS A 91 7.50 -6.81 -11.67
CA CYS A 91 8.74 -6.45 -12.34
C CYS A 91 9.22 -5.04 -11.99
N GLU A 92 8.33 -4.05 -12.10
CA GLU A 92 8.62 -2.64 -11.80
C GLU A 92 9.03 -2.45 -10.34
N PHE A 93 8.28 -3.00 -9.39
CA PHE A 93 8.61 -2.87 -7.97
C PHE A 93 9.93 -3.53 -7.61
N LEU A 94 10.28 -4.66 -8.23
CA LEU A 94 11.62 -5.25 -8.06
C LEU A 94 12.71 -4.36 -8.59
N GLN A 95 12.53 -3.70 -9.74
CA GLN A 95 13.51 -2.75 -10.25
C GLN A 95 13.65 -1.53 -9.34
N ILE A 96 12.54 -1.00 -8.83
CA ILE A 96 12.55 0.10 -7.86
C ILE A 96 13.31 -0.32 -6.61
N CYS A 97 12.96 -1.46 -6.01
CA CYS A 97 13.58 -1.97 -4.78
C CYS A 97 15.07 -2.35 -4.91
N ARG A 98 15.63 -2.39 -6.13
CA ARG A 98 17.08 -2.53 -6.36
C ARG A 98 17.81 -1.21 -6.18
N LYS A 99 17.12 -0.07 -6.32
CA LYS A 99 17.66 1.28 -6.17
C LYS A 99 17.23 1.83 -4.82
N GLU A 100 17.93 1.44 -3.75
CA GLU A 100 17.52 1.72 -2.37
C GLU A 100 17.34 3.22 -2.09
N GLU A 101 18.24 4.06 -2.61
CA GLU A 101 18.19 5.52 -2.49
C GLU A 101 16.94 6.16 -3.11
N LEU A 102 16.45 5.60 -4.22
CA LEU A 102 15.25 6.08 -4.91
C LEU A 102 13.98 5.46 -4.35
N THR A 103 14.07 4.26 -3.77
CA THR A 103 12.91 3.50 -3.28
C THR A 103 12.13 4.28 -2.23
N LEU A 104 12.83 4.93 -1.29
CA LEU A 104 12.19 5.72 -0.24
C LEU A 104 11.48 6.96 -0.78
N GLN A 105 12.06 7.63 -1.78
CA GLN A 105 11.49 8.82 -2.41
C GLN A 105 10.26 8.46 -3.24
N ILE A 106 10.35 7.40 -4.05
CA ILE A 106 9.25 6.97 -4.94
C ILE A 106 8.08 6.39 -4.12
N LEU A 107 8.35 5.71 -3.01
CA LEU A 107 7.33 5.04 -2.19
C LEU A 107 6.93 5.86 -0.95
N GLU A 108 7.06 7.19 -1.05
CA GLU A 108 6.59 8.13 -0.04
C GLU A 108 5.07 8.06 0.15
N ARG A 109 4.57 8.80 1.15
CA ARG A 109 3.14 8.83 1.42
C ARG A 109 2.45 9.60 0.30
N MET A 110 1.47 8.94 -0.36
CA MET A 110 0.60 9.63 -1.31
C MET A 110 -0.10 10.80 -0.62
N PRO A 111 -0.21 11.97 -1.26
CA PRO A 111 -0.96 13.09 -0.73
C PRO A 111 -2.42 12.70 -0.48
N ALA A 112 -3.04 13.32 0.52
CA ALA A 112 -4.47 13.16 0.77
C ALA A 112 -5.26 13.75 -0.41
N LEU A 113 -6.38 13.12 -0.74
CA LEU A 113 -7.31 13.68 -1.71
C LEU A 113 -8.03 14.88 -1.08
N ASP A 114 -8.14 15.98 -1.81
CA ASP A 114 -9.11 17.03 -1.49
C ASP A 114 -10.48 16.56 -1.98
N GLU A 115 -11.43 16.41 -1.06
CA GLU A 115 -12.79 15.94 -1.35
C GLU A 115 -13.52 16.85 -2.35
N LEU A 116 -13.25 18.16 -2.31
CA LEU A 116 -13.86 19.13 -3.23
C LEU A 116 -13.29 18.98 -4.64
N GLU A 117 -11.97 18.86 -4.77
CA GLU A 117 -11.31 18.66 -6.07
C GLU A 117 -11.66 17.29 -6.68
N TYR A 118 -11.73 16.24 -5.85
CA TYR A 118 -12.11 14.91 -6.30
C TYR A 118 -13.55 14.89 -6.84
N ALA A 119 -14.50 15.50 -6.12
CA ALA A 119 -15.89 15.59 -6.56
C ALA A 119 -16.03 16.37 -7.87
N GLN A 120 -15.31 17.49 -8.02
CA GLN A 120 -15.32 18.27 -9.26
C GLN A 120 -14.78 17.49 -10.47
N ASN A 121 -13.69 16.74 -10.29
CA ASN A 121 -13.10 15.92 -11.35
C ASN A 121 -13.96 14.69 -11.70
N ALA A 122 -14.61 14.08 -10.72
CA ALA A 122 -15.54 12.98 -10.93
C ALA A 122 -16.82 13.42 -11.68
N LEU A 123 -17.33 14.63 -11.39
CA LEU A 123 -18.47 15.23 -12.08
C LEU A 123 -18.13 15.79 -13.48
N GLY A 124 -16.87 16.17 -13.72
CA GLY A 124 -16.39 16.63 -15.02
C GLY A 124 -16.40 15.56 -16.13
N HIS A 125 -16.46 14.27 -15.77
CA HIS A 125 -16.47 13.17 -16.75
C HIS A 125 -17.87 12.87 -17.31
N THR A 126 -18.95 13.45 -16.77
CA THR A 126 -20.33 13.20 -17.25
C THR A 126 -20.85 14.24 -18.25
N VAL A 127 -20.07 15.27 -18.61
CA VAL A 127 -20.56 16.40 -19.45
C VAL A 127 -19.88 16.47 -20.83
N GLY A 128 -19.13 15.43 -21.23
CA GLY A 128 -18.38 15.41 -22.50
C GLY A 128 -18.93 14.50 -23.61
N GLY A 129 -20.18 14.05 -23.53
CA GLY A 129 -20.79 13.15 -24.51
C GLY A 129 -22.13 13.65 -25.02
N GLY A 130 -22.10 14.52 -26.03
CA GLY A 130 -23.24 15.01 -26.81
C GLY A 130 -22.76 15.49 -28.17
#